data_AF-A0A1L9Q157-F1
#
_entry.id   AF-A0A1L9Q157-F1
#
_cell.length_a   1.000
_cell.length_b   1.000
_cell.length_c   1.000
_cell.angle_alpha   90.00
_cell.angle_beta   90.00
_cell.angle_gamma   90.00
#
_symmetry.space_group_name_H-M   'P 1'
#
loop_
_entity.id
_entity.type
_entity.pdbx_description
1 polymer ?
#
loop_
_entity_poly.entity_id
_entity_poly.type
_entity_poly.pdbx_seq_one_letter_code
_entity_poly.pdbx_strand_id
1 'polypeptide(L)'
;MALGAPFSDNPLFANIDRRRRGDQYTERARKLLDLTDTSVTTIQASILLATVCFCDSQTEAEALYYSIAIRLALILDLPNRRCDDQLKRQVNLRIWWSLYMIDIWSSMGLNLPRQLDFVERYPLPTNEEIFLSLQPGIATPENMDCPGLCSEMAILARKWARIHRFNKAAVNSFIDWQSVSATVDSFARELQDWSDSLPSYLQETPDNLERYCSLGLGNAFAALHLGYHYYNEVLFYQFLARKPNQEHSDSISWYRSQCEEHALAFCNLLYRCRSTNQLQFQCLYVMVGHMLVVTSTVYIHMLVSSENEAKIKLARQRLGQNFQILTEMQTYWVSLDVFLHRLQVFHNACIRSIDESFRMDQWMLSFLLEHGTTVMERPLNSDSPDTLRNWFLQTF
;
A
#
# COMPACT_ATOMS: atom_id res chain seq x y z
N MET A 1 -12.51 17.38 -7.16
CA MET A 1 -11.67 18.42 -7.80
C MET A 1 -10.28 18.49 -7.19
N ALA A 2 -10.14 18.73 -5.88
CA ALA A 2 -8.83 18.84 -5.19
C ALA A 2 -7.82 17.75 -5.60
N LEU A 3 -8.18 16.46 -5.43
CA LEU A 3 -7.32 15.32 -5.76
C LEU A 3 -7.05 15.12 -7.27
N GLY A 4 -7.92 15.64 -8.14
CA GLY A 4 -7.77 15.52 -9.59
C GLY A 4 -6.95 16.65 -10.22
N ALA A 5 -6.88 17.81 -9.55
CA ALA A 5 -6.22 19.01 -10.08
C ALA A 5 -4.72 18.83 -10.37
N PRO A 6 -3.93 18.06 -9.58
CA PRO A 6 -2.53 17.77 -9.92
C PRO A 6 -2.34 17.09 -11.28
N PHE A 7 -3.36 16.41 -11.81
CA PHE A 7 -3.30 15.72 -13.11
C PHE A 7 -3.80 16.58 -14.28
N SER A 8 -4.23 17.81 -14.03
CA SER A 8 -4.79 18.67 -15.08
C SER A 8 -3.72 19.51 -15.76
N ASP A 9 -3.58 19.39 -17.07
CA ASP A 9 -2.72 20.26 -17.89
C ASP A 9 -3.48 21.50 -18.42
N ASN A 10 -4.56 21.90 -17.76
CA ASN A 10 -5.31 23.09 -18.14
C ASN A 10 -4.42 24.35 -18.03
N PRO A 11 -4.41 25.26 -19.04
CA PRO A 11 -3.63 26.50 -19.01
C PRO A 11 -3.85 27.38 -17.77
N LEU A 12 -5.00 27.28 -17.11
CA LEU A 12 -5.28 27.97 -15.84
C LEU A 12 -4.28 27.63 -14.73
N PHE A 13 -3.64 26.46 -14.80
CA PHE A 13 -2.64 26.01 -13.82
C PHE A 13 -1.19 26.21 -14.28
N ALA A 14 -0.94 26.93 -15.38
CA ALA A 14 0.41 27.06 -15.97
C ALA A 14 1.47 27.59 -14.99
N ASN A 15 1.07 28.48 -14.07
CA ASN A 15 1.97 29.08 -13.07
C ASN A 15 1.75 28.55 -11.65
N ILE A 16 1.06 27.42 -11.51
CA ILE A 16 0.75 26.80 -10.21
C ILE A 16 1.48 25.47 -10.14
N ASP A 17 2.34 25.31 -9.11
CA ASP A 17 2.98 24.04 -8.78
C ASP A 17 1.92 22.94 -8.80
N ARG A 18 2.22 21.86 -9.54
CA ARG A 18 1.33 20.73 -9.76
C ARG A 18 0.73 20.21 -8.45
N ARG A 19 1.52 20.14 -7.38
CA ARG A 19 1.10 19.67 -6.04
C ARG A 19 0.10 20.61 -5.37
N ARG A 20 0.10 21.89 -5.74
CA ARG A 20 -0.72 22.97 -5.13
C ARG A 20 -1.99 23.29 -5.91
N ARG A 21 -2.20 22.68 -7.08
CA ARG A 21 -3.38 22.92 -7.94
C ARG A 21 -4.71 22.60 -7.24
N GLY A 22 -4.68 21.75 -6.21
CA GLY A 22 -5.86 21.33 -5.45
C GLY A 22 -6.30 22.29 -4.33
N ASP A 23 -5.43 23.21 -3.89
CA ASP A 23 -5.57 23.93 -2.61
C ASP A 23 -6.90 24.66 -2.45
N GLN A 24 -7.28 25.46 -3.44
CA GLN A 24 -8.49 26.29 -3.37
C GLN A 24 -9.75 25.42 -3.27
N TYR A 25 -9.76 24.26 -3.95
CA TYR A 25 -10.86 23.31 -3.86
C TYR A 25 -10.91 22.65 -2.48
N THR A 26 -9.76 22.32 -1.91
CA THR A 26 -9.66 21.78 -0.54
C THR A 26 -10.18 22.79 0.48
N GLU A 27 -9.73 24.04 0.40
CA GLU A 27 -10.17 25.11 1.30
C GLU A 27 -11.68 25.31 1.21
N ARG A 28 -12.23 25.33 -0.01
CA ARG A 28 -13.67 25.46 -0.21
C ARG A 28 -14.43 24.25 0.33
N ALA A 29 -13.93 23.03 0.12
CA ALA A 29 -14.54 21.82 0.64
C ALA A 29 -14.57 21.81 2.18
N ARG A 30 -13.49 22.24 2.86
CA ARG A 30 -13.46 22.38 4.32
C ARG A 30 -14.51 23.36 4.84
N LYS A 31 -14.74 24.48 4.14
CA LYS A 31 -15.78 25.48 4.50
C LYS A 31 -17.21 24.98 4.30
N LEU A 32 -17.42 24.00 3.41
CA LEU A 32 -18.74 23.45 3.10
C LEU A 32 -19.06 22.21 3.95
N LEU A 33 -18.06 21.58 4.56
CA LEU A 33 -18.24 20.38 5.36
C LEU A 33 -18.98 20.73 6.66
N ASP A 34 -20.20 20.21 6.80
CA ASP A 34 -20.94 20.22 8.04
C ASP A 34 -20.80 18.86 8.72
N LEU A 35 -20.07 18.81 9.84
CA LEU A 35 -19.87 17.59 10.61
C LEU A 35 -21.11 17.12 11.38
N THR A 36 -22.11 17.99 11.52
CA THR A 36 -23.39 17.65 12.17
C THR A 36 -24.35 16.96 11.21
N ASP A 37 -24.14 17.10 9.89
CA ASP A 37 -24.89 16.36 8.88
C ASP A 37 -24.46 14.89 8.85
N THR A 38 -25.30 14.02 9.42
CA THR A 38 -25.07 12.57 9.44
C THR A 38 -25.56 11.94 8.13
N SER A 39 -24.75 12.10 7.07
CA SER A 39 -25.09 11.64 5.72
C SER A 39 -23.96 10.86 5.04
N VAL A 40 -24.33 10.11 3.99
CA VAL A 40 -23.34 9.42 3.11
C VAL A 40 -22.42 10.45 2.45
N THR A 41 -22.95 11.62 2.09
CA THR A 41 -22.19 12.72 1.50
C THR A 41 -21.11 13.22 2.45
N THR A 42 -21.44 13.42 3.74
CA THR A 42 -20.45 13.84 4.75
C THR A 42 -19.35 12.79 4.95
N ILE A 43 -19.69 11.50 4.90
CA ILE A 43 -18.70 10.41 4.93
C ILE A 43 -17.76 10.51 3.74
N GLN A 44 -18.30 10.60 2.51
CA GLN A 44 -17.51 10.69 1.29
C GLN A 44 -16.63 11.95 1.27
N ALA A 45 -17.17 13.09 1.69
CA ALA A 45 -16.42 14.34 1.79
C ALA A 45 -15.27 14.23 2.82
N SER A 46 -15.51 13.57 3.95
CA SER A 46 -14.50 13.32 4.98
C SER A 46 -13.40 12.38 4.47
N ILE A 47 -13.74 11.30 3.75
CA ILE A 47 -12.77 10.41 3.09
C ILE A 47 -11.89 11.22 2.12
N LEU A 48 -12.50 12.02 1.25
CA LEU A 48 -11.76 12.80 0.25
C LEU A 48 -10.85 13.85 0.89
N LEU A 49 -11.30 14.54 1.93
CA LEU A 49 -10.49 15.50 2.67
C LEU A 49 -9.34 14.82 3.43
N ALA A 50 -9.58 13.66 4.02
CA ALA A 50 -8.53 12.85 4.63
C ALA A 50 -7.48 12.42 3.59
N THR A 51 -7.92 11.99 2.40
CA THR A 51 -6.99 11.63 1.31
C THR A 51 -6.17 12.82 0.84
N VAL A 52 -6.73 14.04 0.79
CA VAL A 52 -5.93 15.25 0.52
C VAL A 52 -4.88 15.45 1.61
N CYS A 53 -5.27 15.35 2.88
CA CYS A 53 -4.33 15.47 4.00
C CYS A 53 -3.22 14.41 3.93
N PHE A 54 -3.57 13.18 3.55
CA PHE A 54 -2.62 12.09 3.32
C PHE A 54 -1.64 12.42 2.18
N CYS A 55 -2.10 13.00 1.06
CA CYS A 55 -1.22 13.41 -0.04
C CYS A 55 -0.29 14.58 0.33
N ASP A 56 -0.73 15.43 1.27
CA ASP A 56 -0.03 16.63 1.74
C ASP A 56 0.83 16.38 3.00
N SER A 57 0.96 15.12 3.44
CA SER A 57 1.66 14.72 4.68
C SER A 57 1.10 15.37 5.96
N GLN A 58 -0.19 15.72 5.99
CA GLN A 58 -0.89 16.25 7.16
C GLN A 58 -1.52 15.10 7.98
N THR A 59 -0.69 14.30 8.63
CA THR A 59 -1.09 13.01 9.23
C THR A 59 -2.12 13.11 10.36
N GLU A 60 -2.03 14.14 11.21
CA GLU A 60 -3.02 14.38 12.27
C GLU A 60 -4.41 14.69 11.69
N ALA A 61 -4.45 15.55 10.67
CA ALA A 61 -5.69 15.93 10.00
C ALA A 61 -6.28 14.76 9.21
N GLU A 62 -5.43 13.99 8.53
CA GLU A 62 -5.80 12.73 7.88
C GLU A 62 -6.51 11.79 8.86
N ALA A 63 -5.86 11.46 9.98
CA ALA A 63 -6.39 10.54 10.98
C ALA A 63 -7.73 11.02 11.54
N LEU A 64 -7.87 12.34 11.77
CA LEU A 64 -9.10 12.94 12.26
C LEU A 64 -10.25 12.78 11.24
N TYR A 65 -10.04 13.16 9.98
CA TYR A 65 -11.08 13.07 8.96
C TYR A 65 -11.49 11.62 8.67
N TYR A 66 -10.54 10.68 8.61
CA TYR A 66 -10.89 9.25 8.49
C TYR A 66 -11.67 8.75 9.71
N SER A 67 -11.28 9.16 10.93
CA SER A 67 -12.02 8.79 12.15
C SER A 67 -13.46 9.32 12.11
N ILE A 68 -13.68 10.56 11.68
CA ILE A 68 -15.01 11.13 11.49
C ILE A 68 -15.82 10.28 10.49
N ALA A 69 -15.24 9.96 9.34
CA ALA A 69 -15.89 9.15 8.32
C ALA A 69 -16.30 7.76 8.83
N ILE A 70 -15.40 7.10 9.58
CA ILE A 70 -15.65 5.80 10.23
C ILE A 70 -16.79 5.92 11.25
N ARG A 71 -16.78 6.96 12.10
CA ARG A 71 -17.81 7.14 13.13
C ARG A 71 -19.18 7.40 12.52
N LEU A 72 -19.26 8.22 11.48
CA LEU A 72 -20.50 8.45 10.74
C LEU A 72 -21.00 7.16 10.05
N ALA A 73 -20.09 6.36 9.48
CA ALA A 73 -20.46 5.08 8.86
C ALA A 73 -21.01 4.06 9.87
N LEU A 74 -20.47 4.04 11.08
CA LEU A 74 -20.95 3.24 12.20
C LEU A 74 -22.33 3.72 12.69
N ILE A 75 -22.52 5.04 12.86
CA ILE A 75 -23.80 5.64 13.28
C ILE A 75 -24.92 5.29 12.29
N LEU A 76 -24.61 5.36 10.99
CA LEU A 76 -25.56 5.03 9.93
C LEU A 76 -25.76 3.53 9.69
N ASP A 77 -24.95 2.68 10.35
CA ASP A 77 -24.87 1.24 10.13
C ASP A 77 -24.88 0.89 8.64
N LEU A 78 -23.97 1.49 7.85
CA LEU A 78 -23.95 1.36 6.40
C LEU A 78 -24.09 -0.10 5.89
N PRO A 79 -23.44 -1.11 6.52
CA PRO A 79 -23.58 -2.50 6.12
C PRO A 79 -24.98 -3.08 6.27
N ASN A 80 -25.86 -2.54 7.12
CA ASN A 80 -27.23 -3.04 7.29
C ASN A 80 -28.30 -1.98 6.98
N ARG A 81 -27.87 -0.76 6.63
CA ARG A 81 -28.76 0.35 6.29
C ARG A 81 -29.73 -0.06 5.18
N ARG A 82 -31.03 0.04 5.47
CA ARG A 82 -32.10 -0.16 4.50
C ARG A 82 -31.98 0.87 3.39
N CYS A 83 -32.10 0.41 2.15
CA CYS A 83 -31.96 1.22 0.94
C CYS A 83 -33.17 0.96 0.04
N ASP A 84 -33.61 2.00 -0.67
CA ASP A 84 -34.75 1.91 -1.60
C ASP A 84 -34.39 1.16 -2.90
N ASP A 85 -33.10 1.15 -3.23
CA ASP A 85 -32.57 0.57 -4.45
C ASP A 85 -31.19 -0.08 -4.21
N GLN A 86 -30.83 -0.98 -5.12
CA GLN A 86 -29.59 -1.74 -5.04
C GLN A 86 -28.34 -0.90 -5.29
N LEU A 87 -28.46 0.20 -6.04
CA LEU A 87 -27.33 1.10 -6.29
C LEU A 87 -26.89 1.75 -4.96
N LYS A 88 -27.81 2.35 -4.20
CA LYS A 88 -27.56 2.90 -2.87
C LYS A 88 -27.00 1.85 -1.92
N ARG A 89 -27.53 0.62 -1.98
CA ARG A 89 -27.03 -0.50 -1.19
C ARG A 89 -25.56 -0.76 -1.49
N GLN A 90 -25.19 -0.88 -2.77
CA GLN A 90 -23.81 -1.12 -3.18
C GLN A 90 -22.89 0.07 -2.86
N VAL A 91 -23.37 1.30 -2.96
CA VAL A 91 -22.62 2.50 -2.52
C VAL A 91 -22.28 2.41 -1.02
N ASN A 92 -23.25 2.06 -0.17
CA ASN A 92 -23.01 1.92 1.27
C ASN A 92 -21.99 0.83 1.58
N LEU A 93 -22.07 -0.33 0.91
CA LEU A 93 -21.11 -1.43 1.10
C LEU A 93 -19.71 -1.04 0.64
N ARG A 94 -19.58 -0.41 -0.53
CA ARG A 94 -18.28 0.03 -1.05
C ARG A 94 -17.65 1.08 -0.13
N ILE A 95 -18.42 2.03 0.38
CA ILE A 95 -17.91 3.01 1.38
C ILE A 95 -17.44 2.30 2.65
N TRP A 96 -18.23 1.38 3.18
CA TRP A 96 -17.86 0.63 4.39
C TRP A 96 -16.55 -0.13 4.20
N TRP A 97 -16.42 -0.90 3.12
CA TRP A 97 -15.23 -1.71 2.87
C TRP A 97 -14.02 -0.85 2.48
N SER A 98 -14.21 0.29 1.83
CA SER A 98 -13.16 1.30 1.67
C SER A 98 -12.67 1.82 3.02
N LEU A 99 -13.58 2.20 3.93
CA LEU A 99 -13.22 2.64 5.28
C LEU A 99 -12.51 1.55 6.09
N TYR A 100 -12.92 0.29 5.97
CA TYR A 100 -12.23 -0.83 6.59
C TYR A 100 -10.78 -0.96 6.13
N MET A 101 -10.53 -0.87 4.81
CA MET A 101 -9.18 -0.92 4.24
C MET A 101 -8.36 0.31 4.64
N ILE A 102 -8.97 1.50 4.62
CA ILE A 102 -8.34 2.76 5.05
C ILE A 102 -7.95 2.70 6.52
N ASP A 103 -8.84 2.23 7.40
CA ASP A 103 -8.58 2.12 8.84
C ASP A 103 -7.39 1.20 9.12
N ILE A 104 -7.23 0.12 8.35
CA ILE A 104 -6.04 -0.72 8.38
C ILE A 104 -4.79 0.09 8.04
N TRP A 105 -4.74 0.68 6.85
CA TRP A 105 -3.53 1.35 6.36
C TRP A 105 -3.17 2.59 7.19
N SER A 106 -4.14 3.47 7.44
CA SER A 106 -3.90 4.72 8.18
C SER A 106 -3.51 4.45 9.64
N SER A 107 -4.20 3.52 10.33
CA SER A 107 -3.85 3.19 11.72
C SER A 107 -2.45 2.56 11.83
N MET A 108 -2.08 1.68 10.90
CA MET A 108 -0.73 1.11 10.87
C MET A 108 0.32 2.18 10.55
N GLY A 109 0.06 3.01 9.54
CA GLY A 109 0.96 4.08 9.10
C GLY A 109 1.29 5.09 10.18
N LEU A 110 0.37 5.31 11.12
CA LEU A 110 0.49 6.27 12.21
C LEU A 110 0.69 5.62 13.58
N ASN A 111 0.81 4.28 13.62
CA ASN A 111 0.86 3.51 14.86
C ASN A 111 -0.31 3.79 15.83
N LEU A 112 -1.50 4.05 15.28
CA LEU A 112 -2.74 4.27 16.02
C LEU A 112 -3.54 2.95 16.17
N PRO A 113 -4.42 2.85 17.18
CA PRO A 113 -5.38 1.76 17.28
C PRO A 113 -6.41 1.82 16.13
N ARG A 114 -6.70 0.66 15.54
CA ARG A 114 -7.79 0.52 14.57
C ARG A 114 -9.16 0.76 15.20
N GLN A 115 -10.10 1.24 14.39
CA GLN A 115 -11.49 1.47 14.78
C GLN A 115 -12.46 0.42 14.24
N LEU A 116 -12.06 -0.32 13.20
CA LEU A 116 -12.90 -1.31 12.53
C LEU A 116 -12.29 -2.72 12.61
N ASP A 117 -13.15 -3.68 12.87
CA ASP A 117 -12.85 -5.11 12.75
C ASP A 117 -13.55 -5.71 11.53
N PHE A 118 -13.02 -6.84 11.07
CA PHE A 118 -13.66 -7.60 9.99
C PHE A 118 -14.87 -8.34 10.55
N VAL A 119 -16.05 -8.08 9.99
CA VAL A 119 -17.31 -8.68 10.43
C VAL A 119 -17.84 -9.59 9.33
N GLU A 120 -17.70 -10.91 9.51
CA GLU A 120 -18.05 -11.94 8.50
C GLU A 120 -19.50 -11.85 7.99
N ARG A 121 -20.42 -11.43 8.85
CA ARG A 121 -21.85 -11.31 8.51
C ARG A 121 -22.14 -10.11 7.60
N TYR A 122 -21.22 -9.17 7.44
CA TYR A 122 -21.45 -8.01 6.59
C TYR A 122 -21.26 -8.39 5.13
N PRO A 123 -22.24 -8.09 4.26
CA PRO A 123 -22.15 -8.50 2.87
C PRO A 123 -21.02 -7.76 2.16
N LEU A 124 -20.33 -8.48 1.30
CA LEU A 124 -19.32 -7.92 0.43
C LEU A 124 -19.99 -7.21 -0.76
N PRO A 125 -19.33 -6.21 -1.38
CA PRO A 125 -19.85 -5.58 -2.59
C PRO A 125 -19.86 -6.56 -3.76
N THR A 126 -20.83 -6.40 -4.66
CA THR A 126 -20.87 -7.13 -5.93
C THR A 126 -19.73 -6.67 -6.86
N ASN A 127 -19.49 -7.39 -7.95
CA ASN A 127 -18.46 -7.05 -8.92
C ASN A 127 -18.64 -5.65 -9.56
N GLU A 128 -17.55 -5.08 -10.04
CA GLU A 128 -17.51 -3.71 -10.53
C GLU A 128 -18.37 -3.51 -11.79
N GLU A 129 -18.39 -4.48 -12.70
CA GLU A 129 -19.17 -4.39 -13.94
C GLU A 129 -20.68 -4.35 -13.66
N ILE A 130 -21.18 -5.23 -12.77
CA ILE A 130 -22.57 -5.19 -12.32
C ILE A 130 -22.85 -3.85 -11.67
N PHE A 131 -22.00 -3.41 -10.72
CA PHE A 131 -22.17 -2.14 -10.02
C PHE A 131 -22.27 -0.96 -10.99
N LEU A 132 -21.39 -0.89 -11.98
CA LEU A 132 -21.38 0.18 -13.00
C LEU A 132 -22.60 0.13 -13.92
N SER A 133 -23.23 -1.04 -14.08
CA SER A 133 -24.47 -1.19 -14.86
C SER A 133 -25.75 -0.82 -14.08
N LEU A 134 -25.68 -0.71 -12.75
CA LEU A 134 -26.85 -0.43 -11.92
C LEU A 134 -27.40 0.97 -12.20
N GLN A 135 -28.72 1.07 -12.35
CA GLN A 135 -29.44 2.33 -12.49
C GLN A 135 -30.63 2.39 -11.51
N PRO A 136 -30.98 3.59 -11.01
CA PRO A 136 -32.16 3.74 -10.17
C PRO A 136 -33.44 3.31 -10.90
N GLY A 137 -34.25 2.46 -10.25
CA GLY A 137 -35.56 2.03 -10.77
C GLY A 137 -35.54 0.93 -11.83
N ILE A 138 -34.36 0.41 -12.20
CA ILE A 138 -34.23 -0.75 -13.10
C ILE A 138 -34.13 -2.04 -12.26
N ALA A 139 -34.74 -3.12 -12.75
CA ALA A 139 -34.66 -4.43 -12.13
C ALA A 139 -33.19 -4.88 -12.01
N THR A 140 -32.83 -5.39 -10.84
CA THR A 140 -31.48 -5.89 -10.57
C THR A 140 -31.21 -7.18 -11.32
N PRO A 141 -29.98 -7.42 -11.80
CA PRO A 141 -29.58 -8.71 -12.35
C PRO A 141 -29.87 -9.86 -11.37
N GLU A 142 -30.26 -11.02 -11.90
CA GLU A 142 -30.67 -12.19 -11.10
C GLU A 142 -29.54 -12.78 -10.25
N ASN A 143 -28.27 -12.62 -10.67
CA ASN A 143 -27.11 -13.09 -9.93
C ASN A 143 -26.16 -11.93 -9.58
N MET A 144 -26.23 -11.48 -8.32
CA MET A 144 -25.39 -10.41 -7.78
C MET A 144 -24.23 -10.95 -6.93
N ASP A 145 -24.18 -12.26 -6.66
CA ASP A 145 -23.18 -12.92 -5.83
C ASP A 145 -21.95 -13.28 -6.67
N CYS A 146 -21.29 -12.24 -7.17
CA CYS A 146 -20.08 -12.33 -7.97
C CYS A 146 -18.99 -11.50 -7.27
N PRO A 147 -17.87 -12.12 -6.84
CA PRO A 147 -16.77 -11.39 -6.22
C PRO A 147 -16.23 -10.29 -7.14
N GLY A 148 -15.96 -9.13 -6.57
CA GLY A 148 -15.35 -7.99 -7.25
C GLY A 148 -13.96 -7.66 -6.72
N LEU A 149 -13.29 -6.71 -7.37
CA LEU A 149 -12.04 -6.14 -6.89
C LEU A 149 -12.20 -5.61 -5.46
N CYS A 150 -13.28 -4.88 -5.17
CA CYS A 150 -13.48 -4.30 -3.83
C CYS A 150 -13.67 -5.37 -2.74
N SER A 151 -14.38 -6.46 -3.03
CA SER A 151 -14.55 -7.55 -2.07
C SER A 151 -13.23 -8.28 -1.81
N GLU A 152 -12.50 -8.61 -2.87
CA GLU A 152 -11.22 -9.31 -2.76
C GLU A 152 -10.15 -8.46 -2.08
N MET A 153 -10.10 -7.16 -2.35
CA MET A 153 -9.21 -6.23 -1.63
C MET A 153 -9.52 -6.21 -0.13
N ALA A 154 -10.79 -6.24 0.27
CA ALA A 154 -11.18 -6.26 1.68
C ALA A 154 -10.78 -7.57 2.37
N ILE A 155 -10.97 -8.71 1.70
CA ILE A 155 -10.53 -10.03 2.17
C ILE A 155 -9.00 -10.07 2.32
N LEU A 156 -8.28 -9.58 1.32
CA LEU A 156 -6.82 -9.52 1.34
C LEU A 156 -6.31 -8.57 2.44
N ALA A 157 -6.94 -7.41 2.62
CA ALA A 157 -6.59 -6.46 3.68
C ALA A 157 -6.76 -7.05 5.09
N ARG A 158 -7.71 -7.96 5.30
CA ARG A 158 -7.84 -8.70 6.56
C ARG A 158 -6.60 -9.55 6.85
N LYS A 159 -6.04 -10.22 5.84
CA LYS A 159 -4.79 -11.00 5.97
C LYS A 159 -3.64 -10.08 6.32
N TRP A 160 -3.54 -8.93 5.65
CA TRP A 160 -2.56 -7.89 5.97
C TRP A 160 -2.63 -7.42 7.43
N ALA A 161 -3.84 -7.19 7.97
CA ALA A 161 -4.01 -6.84 9.38
C ALA A 161 -3.45 -7.87 10.36
N ARG A 162 -3.50 -9.16 10.01
CA ARG A 162 -2.94 -10.24 10.82
C ARG A 162 -1.42 -10.30 10.71
N ILE A 163 -0.87 -10.16 9.51
CA ILE A 163 0.58 -10.10 9.26
C ILE A 163 1.20 -8.93 10.02
N HIS A 164 0.59 -7.75 9.93
CA HIS A 164 1.04 -6.56 10.67
C HIS A 164 1.05 -6.80 12.19
N ARG A 165 -0.05 -7.34 12.75
CA ARG A 165 -0.13 -7.64 14.19
C ARG A 165 0.96 -8.64 14.61
N PHE A 166 1.20 -9.65 13.79
CA PHE A 166 2.26 -10.63 14.01
C PHE A 166 3.64 -9.97 14.00
N ASN A 167 3.99 -9.18 12.98
CA ASN A 167 5.28 -8.49 12.90
C ASN A 167 5.50 -7.56 14.10
N LYS A 168 4.46 -6.82 14.53
CA LYS A 168 4.52 -6.00 15.73
C LYS A 168 4.71 -6.82 17.01
N ALA A 169 4.06 -7.98 17.13
CA ALA A 169 4.23 -8.86 18.27
C ALA A 169 5.62 -9.52 18.30
N ALA A 170 6.15 -9.91 17.13
CA ALA A 170 7.45 -10.55 16.98
C ALA A 170 8.62 -9.65 17.39
N VAL A 171 8.51 -8.34 17.17
CA VAL A 171 9.51 -7.35 17.61
C VAL A 171 9.40 -7.05 19.11
N ASN A 172 8.19 -7.03 19.66
CA ASN A 172 7.94 -6.68 21.06
C ASN A 172 8.08 -7.86 22.05
N SER A 173 8.02 -9.09 21.55
CA SER A 173 8.08 -10.31 22.36
C SER A 173 9.29 -11.14 21.99
N PHE A 174 9.90 -11.82 22.97
CA PHE A 174 10.87 -12.89 22.70
C PHE A 174 10.12 -14.13 22.17
N ILE A 175 9.65 -14.08 20.91
CA ILE A 175 9.03 -15.23 20.25
C ILE A 175 10.15 -16.17 19.79
N ASP A 176 10.03 -17.46 20.11
CA ASP A 176 10.96 -18.47 19.62
C ASP A 176 10.90 -18.62 18.09
N TRP A 177 12.05 -18.92 17.49
CA TRP A 177 12.22 -19.05 16.04
C TRP A 177 11.28 -20.07 15.39
N GLN A 178 11.06 -21.22 16.02
CA GLN A 178 10.21 -22.26 15.44
C GLN A 178 8.75 -21.78 15.35
N SER A 179 8.31 -21.00 16.34
CA SER A 179 6.98 -20.38 16.34
C SER A 179 6.84 -19.32 15.25
N VAL A 180 7.91 -18.54 14.99
CA VAL A 180 7.95 -17.56 13.90
C VAL A 180 7.84 -18.23 12.53
N SER A 181 8.66 -19.25 12.26
CA SER A 181 8.67 -19.97 10.98
C SER A 181 7.31 -20.62 10.66
N ALA A 182 6.73 -21.35 11.62
CA ALA A 182 5.44 -22.00 11.45
C ALA A 182 4.29 -20.99 11.20
N THR A 183 4.34 -19.83 11.87
CA THR A 183 3.36 -18.76 11.66
C THR A 183 3.50 -18.13 10.28
N VAL A 184 4.73 -17.89 9.83
CA VAL A 184 5.03 -17.40 8.48
C VAL A 184 4.54 -18.37 7.42
N ASP A 185 4.81 -19.67 7.57
CA ASP A 185 4.31 -20.71 6.64
C ASP A 185 2.78 -20.73 6.58
N SER A 186 2.11 -20.51 7.72
CA SER A 186 0.66 -20.40 7.76
C SER A 186 0.15 -19.19 6.97
N PHE A 187 0.76 -18.02 7.16
CA PHE A 187 0.35 -16.82 6.41
C PHE A 187 0.67 -16.92 4.92
N ALA A 188 1.82 -17.50 4.56
CA ALA A 188 2.21 -17.74 3.17
C ALA A 188 1.19 -18.64 2.47
N ARG A 189 0.81 -19.77 3.09
CA ARG A 189 -0.24 -20.64 2.58
C ARG A 189 -1.57 -19.92 2.45
N GLU A 190 -1.99 -19.16 3.46
CA GLU A 190 -3.25 -18.43 3.39
C GLU A 190 -3.29 -17.35 2.28
N LEU A 191 -2.16 -16.73 1.96
CA LEU A 191 -2.04 -15.78 0.85
C LEU A 191 -2.07 -16.52 -0.49
N GLN A 192 -1.36 -17.64 -0.60
CA GLN A 192 -1.35 -18.48 -1.79
C GLN A 192 -2.74 -19.06 -2.08
N ASP A 193 -3.39 -19.67 -1.09
CA ASP A 193 -4.74 -20.22 -1.20
C ASP A 193 -5.75 -19.17 -1.66
N TRP A 194 -5.59 -17.92 -1.19
CA TRP A 194 -6.41 -16.81 -1.65
C TRP A 194 -6.17 -16.49 -3.12
N SER A 195 -4.90 -16.37 -3.54
CA SER A 195 -4.55 -16.13 -4.95
C SER A 195 -5.08 -17.24 -5.86
N ASP A 196 -4.94 -18.50 -5.46
CA ASP A 196 -5.39 -19.67 -6.22
C ASP A 196 -6.93 -19.77 -6.28
N SER A 197 -7.61 -19.26 -5.25
CA SER A 197 -9.07 -19.21 -5.18
C SER A 197 -9.70 -18.09 -6.02
N LEU A 198 -8.90 -17.14 -6.53
CA LEU A 198 -9.42 -16.03 -7.32
C LEU A 198 -10.12 -16.55 -8.58
N PRO A 199 -11.34 -16.06 -8.88
CA PRO A 199 -12.00 -16.33 -10.14
C PRO A 199 -11.10 -15.99 -11.32
N SER A 200 -11.23 -16.72 -12.43
CA SER A 200 -10.36 -16.55 -13.62
C SER A 200 -10.31 -15.12 -14.15
N TYR A 201 -11.39 -14.35 -14.02
CA TYR A 201 -11.45 -12.95 -14.44
C TYR A 201 -10.75 -11.98 -13.46
N LEU A 202 -10.39 -12.40 -12.24
CA LEU A 202 -9.63 -11.60 -11.26
C LEU A 202 -8.15 -12.00 -11.15
N GLN A 203 -7.75 -13.12 -11.75
CA GLN A 203 -6.35 -13.57 -11.73
C GLN A 203 -5.41 -12.59 -12.45
N GLU A 204 -4.18 -12.47 -11.98
CA GLU A 204 -3.17 -11.59 -12.61
C GLU A 204 -2.72 -12.14 -13.96
N THR A 205 -3.38 -11.71 -15.03
CA THR A 205 -3.00 -12.04 -16.41
C THR A 205 -2.90 -10.77 -17.24
N PRO A 206 -2.11 -10.76 -18.33
CA PRO A 206 -2.12 -9.67 -19.30
C PRO A 206 -3.52 -9.35 -19.85
N ASP A 207 -4.30 -10.37 -20.17
CA ASP A 207 -5.65 -10.21 -20.73
C ASP A 207 -6.60 -9.55 -19.72
N ASN A 208 -6.55 -9.96 -18.44
CA ASN A 208 -7.36 -9.34 -17.41
C ASN A 208 -6.92 -7.89 -17.14
N LEU A 209 -5.62 -7.62 -17.12
CA LEU A 209 -5.12 -6.25 -16.96
C LEU A 209 -5.64 -5.35 -18.09
N GLU A 210 -5.57 -5.80 -19.35
CA GLU A 210 -6.11 -5.06 -20.50
C GLU A 210 -7.62 -4.86 -20.40
N ARG A 211 -8.37 -5.91 -20.03
CA ARG A 211 -9.82 -5.82 -19.77
C ARG A 211 -10.14 -4.76 -18.73
N TYR A 212 -9.52 -4.80 -17.55
CA TYR A 212 -9.80 -3.81 -16.50
C TYR A 212 -9.33 -2.41 -16.87
N CYS A 213 -8.26 -2.26 -17.66
CA CYS A 213 -7.91 -0.98 -18.27
C CYS A 213 -9.04 -0.48 -19.18
N SER A 214 -9.60 -1.30 -20.07
CA SER A 214 -10.73 -0.88 -20.93
C SER A 214 -11.98 -0.44 -20.14
N LEU A 215 -12.16 -0.97 -18.92
CA LEU A 215 -13.25 -0.61 -18.00
C LEU A 215 -12.96 0.62 -17.13
N GLY A 216 -11.76 1.22 -17.24
CA GLY A 216 -11.34 2.34 -16.38
C GLY A 216 -10.93 1.91 -14.97
N LEU A 217 -10.72 0.61 -14.75
CA LEU A 217 -10.46 -0.03 -13.46
C LEU A 217 -9.03 -0.59 -13.36
N GLY A 218 -8.16 -0.32 -14.33
CA GLY A 218 -6.79 -0.84 -14.38
C GLY A 218 -5.99 -0.60 -13.12
N ASN A 219 -6.06 0.61 -12.52
CA ASN A 219 -5.40 0.91 -11.24
C ASN A 219 -5.96 0.08 -10.07
N ALA A 220 -7.26 -0.19 -10.05
CA ALA A 220 -7.86 -1.01 -9.00
C ALA A 220 -7.43 -2.47 -9.16
N PHE A 221 -7.45 -3.00 -10.38
CA PHE A 221 -6.93 -4.33 -10.66
C PHE A 221 -5.44 -4.47 -10.28
N ALA A 222 -4.62 -3.49 -10.66
CA ALA A 222 -3.21 -3.46 -10.27
C ALA A 222 -3.03 -3.36 -8.76
N ALA A 223 -3.80 -2.50 -8.06
CA ALA A 223 -3.70 -2.34 -6.62
C ALA A 223 -4.00 -3.63 -5.84
N LEU A 224 -4.90 -4.49 -6.35
CA LEU A 224 -5.17 -5.80 -5.74
C LEU A 224 -3.91 -6.67 -5.72
N HIS A 225 -3.28 -6.83 -6.88
CA HIS A 225 -2.13 -7.72 -7.06
C HIS A 225 -0.82 -7.11 -6.52
N LEU A 226 -0.63 -5.80 -6.65
CA LEU A 226 0.47 -5.09 -5.99
C LEU A 226 0.38 -5.25 -4.47
N GLY A 227 -0.83 -5.16 -3.90
CA GLY A 227 -1.07 -5.44 -2.48
C GLY A 227 -0.69 -6.88 -2.10
N TYR A 228 -1.08 -7.87 -2.91
CA TYR A 228 -0.74 -9.28 -2.69
C TYR A 228 0.77 -9.52 -2.66
N HIS A 229 1.52 -9.00 -3.64
CA HIS A 229 2.97 -9.14 -3.65
C HIS A 229 3.62 -8.39 -2.49
N TYR A 230 3.17 -7.17 -2.19
CA TYR A 230 3.69 -6.39 -1.07
C TYR A 230 3.48 -7.08 0.28
N TYR A 231 2.32 -7.72 0.50
CA TYR A 231 2.05 -8.42 1.77
C TYR A 231 2.94 -9.64 1.96
N ASN A 232 3.21 -10.41 0.89
CA ASN A 232 4.19 -11.49 0.92
C ASN A 232 5.61 -10.97 1.12
N GLU A 233 5.99 -9.91 0.41
CA GLU A 233 7.30 -9.27 0.56
C GLU A 233 7.58 -8.91 2.03
N VAL A 234 6.64 -8.21 2.68
CA VAL A 234 6.77 -7.81 4.09
C VAL A 234 6.73 -9.00 5.04
N LEU A 235 5.96 -10.05 4.74
CA LEU A 235 5.93 -11.28 5.52
C LEU A 235 7.32 -11.96 5.56
N PHE A 236 8.00 -12.01 4.41
CA PHE A 236 9.32 -12.64 4.27
C PHE A 236 10.49 -11.69 4.53
N TYR A 237 10.24 -10.38 4.64
CA TYR A 237 11.28 -9.36 4.78
C TYR A 237 12.23 -9.63 5.95
N GLN A 238 11.70 -10.17 7.04
CA GLN A 238 12.48 -10.45 8.25
C GLN A 238 13.63 -11.46 8.06
N PHE A 239 13.55 -12.26 6.99
CA PHE A 239 14.53 -13.29 6.68
C PHE A 239 15.68 -12.74 5.83
N LEU A 240 15.61 -11.50 5.35
CA LEU A 240 16.71 -10.81 4.66
C LEU A 240 17.89 -10.54 5.62
N ALA A 241 17.63 -10.36 6.92
CA ALA A 241 18.69 -10.17 7.90
C ALA A 241 19.68 -11.37 7.92
N ARG A 242 20.96 -11.06 7.93
CA ARG A 242 22.03 -12.06 8.10
C ARG A 242 22.16 -12.41 9.58
N LYS A 243 22.13 -13.70 9.92
CA LYS A 243 22.35 -14.19 11.28
C LYS A 243 23.52 -15.18 11.28
N PRO A 244 24.66 -14.86 11.94
CA PRO A 244 25.89 -15.62 11.82
C PRO A 244 25.79 -17.11 12.22
N ASN A 245 24.77 -17.49 13.01
CA ASN A 245 24.55 -18.88 13.45
C ASN A 245 23.38 -19.59 12.73
N GLN A 246 22.72 -18.96 11.75
CA GLN A 246 21.50 -19.49 11.12
C GLN A 246 21.55 -19.51 9.58
N GLU A 247 22.68 -19.16 8.97
CA GLU A 247 22.82 -19.04 7.51
C GLU A 247 22.63 -20.34 6.71
N HIS A 248 22.55 -21.51 7.36
CA HIS A 248 22.57 -22.82 6.70
C HIS A 248 21.26 -23.62 6.84
N SER A 249 20.16 -22.99 7.25
CA SER A 249 18.85 -23.63 7.18
C SER A 249 18.21 -23.41 5.80
N ASP A 250 17.87 -24.49 5.10
CA ASP A 250 17.19 -24.46 3.79
C ASP A 250 15.92 -23.59 3.82
N SER A 251 15.20 -23.56 4.95
CA SER A 251 14.00 -22.74 5.14
C SER A 251 14.28 -21.23 5.04
N ILE A 252 15.40 -20.74 5.58
CA ILE A 252 15.74 -19.30 5.53
C ILE A 252 16.08 -18.89 4.10
N SER A 253 16.84 -19.74 3.39
CA SER A 253 17.14 -19.52 1.97
C SER A 253 15.86 -19.45 1.15
N TRP A 254 14.90 -20.35 1.42
CA TRP A 254 13.59 -20.34 0.78
C TRP A 254 12.82 -19.04 1.06
N TYR A 255 12.69 -18.61 2.32
CA TYR A 255 12.00 -17.36 2.65
C TYR A 255 12.63 -16.13 1.99
N ARG A 256 13.97 -16.05 1.91
CA ARG A 256 14.65 -14.97 1.18
C ARG A 256 14.30 -15.00 -0.31
N SER A 257 14.32 -16.18 -0.93
CA SER A 257 13.92 -16.33 -2.34
C SER A 257 12.49 -15.86 -2.56
N GLN A 258 11.56 -16.21 -1.66
CA GLN A 258 10.18 -15.74 -1.75
C GLN A 258 10.07 -14.21 -1.64
N CYS A 259 10.81 -13.58 -0.72
CA CYS A 259 10.86 -12.11 -0.64
C CYS A 259 11.34 -11.47 -1.96
N GLU A 260 12.41 -12.00 -2.55
CA GLU A 260 12.95 -11.54 -3.84
C GLU A 260 11.97 -11.78 -5.01
N GLU A 261 11.31 -12.93 -5.05
CA GLU A 261 10.33 -13.29 -6.09
C GLU A 261 9.11 -12.36 -6.07
N HIS A 262 8.56 -12.06 -4.89
CA HIS A 262 7.45 -11.13 -4.76
C HIS A 262 7.86 -9.68 -5.07
N ALA A 263 9.05 -9.24 -4.67
CA ALA A 263 9.59 -7.92 -5.04
C ALA A 263 9.79 -7.79 -6.58
N LEU A 264 10.19 -8.88 -7.24
CA LEU A 264 10.29 -8.94 -8.70
C LEU A 264 8.92 -8.86 -9.38
N ALA A 265 7.95 -9.65 -8.91
CA ALA A 265 6.60 -9.66 -9.44
C ALA A 265 5.90 -8.30 -9.26
N PHE A 266 6.04 -7.67 -8.08
CA PHE A 266 5.56 -6.32 -7.80
C PHE A 266 6.08 -5.31 -8.83
N CYS A 267 7.40 -5.26 -9.03
CA CYS A 267 8.01 -4.34 -10.00
C CYS A 267 7.58 -4.66 -11.44
N ASN A 268 7.50 -5.93 -11.83
CA ASN A 268 7.05 -6.33 -13.17
C ASN A 268 5.63 -5.83 -13.46
N LEU A 269 4.70 -6.03 -12.53
CA LEU A 269 3.33 -5.55 -12.67
C LEU A 269 3.28 -4.02 -12.74
N LEU A 270 3.95 -3.33 -11.80
CA LEU A 270 3.98 -1.87 -11.78
C LEU A 270 4.53 -1.30 -13.10
N TYR A 271 5.62 -1.87 -13.62
CA TYR A 271 6.22 -1.39 -14.86
C TYR A 271 5.33 -1.64 -16.07
N ARG A 272 4.61 -2.76 -16.11
CA ARG A 272 3.61 -3.03 -17.14
C ARG A 272 2.45 -2.03 -17.10
N CYS A 273 1.97 -1.70 -15.91
CA CYS A 273 0.98 -0.63 -15.73
C CYS A 273 1.51 0.73 -16.22
N ARG A 274 2.81 0.99 -16.05
CA ARG A 274 3.43 2.26 -16.45
C ARG A 274 3.92 2.33 -17.89
N SER A 275 4.01 1.20 -18.60
CA SER A 275 4.36 1.19 -20.02
C SER A 275 3.21 1.61 -20.94
N THR A 276 2.00 1.83 -20.40
CA THR A 276 0.88 2.41 -21.13
C THR A 276 0.97 3.93 -21.25
N ASN A 277 0.47 4.47 -22.36
CA ASN A 277 0.37 5.92 -22.59
C ASN A 277 -0.78 6.60 -21.80
N GLN A 278 -1.57 5.82 -21.07
CA GLN A 278 -2.76 6.31 -20.37
C GLN A 278 -2.45 6.57 -18.89
N LEU A 279 -2.33 7.85 -18.51
CA LEU A 279 -2.05 8.30 -17.12
C LEU A 279 -2.94 7.64 -16.07
N GLN A 280 -4.21 7.43 -16.38
CA GLN A 280 -5.20 6.81 -15.49
C GLN A 280 -4.90 5.34 -15.13
N PHE A 281 -3.89 4.71 -15.75
CA PHE A 281 -3.47 3.32 -15.48
C PHE A 281 -2.04 3.20 -14.97
N GLN A 282 -1.34 4.31 -14.76
CA GLN A 282 0.06 4.32 -14.36
C GLN A 282 0.28 4.16 -12.84
N CYS A 283 -0.75 3.80 -12.07
CA CYS A 283 -0.67 3.61 -10.62
C CYS A 283 -0.08 4.82 -9.88
N LEU A 284 -0.59 6.03 -10.11
CA LEU A 284 -0.06 7.26 -9.50
C LEU A 284 -0.61 7.54 -8.08
N TYR A 285 -1.20 6.55 -7.40
CA TYR A 285 -1.74 6.74 -6.05
C TYR A 285 -0.62 6.70 -4.99
N VAL A 286 -0.68 7.54 -3.96
CA VAL A 286 0.41 7.77 -3.00
C VAL A 286 0.94 6.48 -2.37
N MET A 287 0.07 5.55 -1.98
CA MET A 287 0.48 4.32 -1.29
C MET A 287 1.41 3.42 -2.12
N VAL A 288 1.32 3.41 -3.46
CA VAL A 288 2.28 2.63 -4.26
C VAL A 288 3.70 3.17 -4.13
N GLY A 289 3.85 4.47 -3.85
CA GLY A 289 5.14 5.09 -3.59
C GLY A 289 5.80 4.54 -2.34
N HIS A 290 5.04 4.39 -1.25
CA HIS A 290 5.54 3.74 -0.02
C HIS A 290 5.93 2.28 -0.28
N MET A 291 5.03 1.51 -0.92
CA MET A 291 5.30 0.12 -1.28
C MET A 291 6.58 0.00 -2.10
N LEU A 292 6.76 0.86 -3.12
CA LEU A 292 7.92 0.87 -3.99
C LEU A 292 9.22 1.26 -3.25
N VAL A 293 9.15 2.12 -2.22
CA VAL A 293 10.29 2.42 -1.34
C VAL A 293 10.73 1.18 -0.58
N VAL A 294 9.79 0.45 0.02
CA VAL A 294 10.09 -0.81 0.73
C VAL A 294 10.59 -1.89 -0.24
N THR A 295 9.94 -2.07 -1.38
CA THR A 295 10.41 -3.00 -2.42
C THR A 295 11.81 -2.64 -2.91
N SER A 296 12.17 -1.35 -2.95
CA SER A 296 13.52 -0.91 -3.32
C SER A 296 14.57 -1.37 -2.31
N THR A 297 14.26 -1.49 -1.01
CA THR A 297 15.24 -1.98 -0.03
C THR A 297 15.55 -3.46 -0.20
N VAL A 298 14.63 -4.27 -0.74
CA VAL A 298 14.91 -5.66 -1.15
C VAL A 298 15.97 -5.70 -2.25
N TYR A 299 15.91 -4.79 -3.23
CA TYR A 299 16.96 -4.70 -4.25
C TYR A 299 18.30 -4.15 -3.71
N ILE A 300 18.27 -3.28 -2.70
CA ILE A 300 19.48 -2.89 -1.97
C ILE A 300 20.10 -4.13 -1.30
N HIS A 301 19.29 -4.98 -0.65
CA HIS A 301 19.76 -6.25 -0.10
C HIS A 301 20.33 -7.18 -1.19
N MET A 302 19.68 -7.30 -2.34
CA MET A 302 20.20 -8.13 -3.44
C MET A 302 21.55 -7.63 -3.97
N LEU A 303 21.76 -6.31 -4.04
CA LEU A 303 23.02 -5.71 -4.53
C LEU A 303 24.22 -6.05 -3.63
N VAL A 304 23.99 -6.14 -2.33
CA VAL A 304 25.05 -6.23 -1.31
C VAL A 304 25.26 -7.65 -0.81
N SER A 305 24.20 -8.47 -0.81
CA SER A 305 24.23 -9.83 -0.27
C SER A 305 24.41 -10.91 -1.33
N SER A 306 24.17 -10.61 -2.61
CA SER A 306 24.26 -11.62 -3.68
C SER A 306 25.67 -11.73 -4.24
N GLU A 307 26.14 -12.96 -4.44
CA GLU A 307 27.37 -13.26 -5.19
C GLU A 307 27.12 -13.46 -6.70
N ASN A 308 25.85 -13.39 -7.13
CA ASN A 308 25.46 -13.62 -8.51
C ASN A 308 25.41 -12.30 -9.30
N GLU A 309 26.35 -12.13 -10.23
CA GLU A 309 26.45 -10.96 -11.11
C GLU A 309 25.15 -10.63 -11.87
N ALA A 310 24.38 -11.64 -12.29
CA ALA A 310 23.11 -11.41 -12.95
C ALA A 310 22.06 -10.82 -12.00
N LYS A 311 22.01 -11.29 -10.75
CA LYS A 311 21.14 -10.71 -9.70
C LYS A 311 21.57 -9.29 -9.35
N ILE A 312 22.87 -9.02 -9.22
CA ILE A 312 23.41 -7.68 -8.97
C ILE A 312 23.01 -6.72 -10.10
N LYS A 313 23.21 -7.12 -11.36
CA LYS A 313 22.85 -6.31 -12.53
C LYS A 313 21.35 -6.02 -12.58
N LEU A 314 20.52 -7.03 -12.32
CA LEU A 314 19.06 -6.86 -12.25
C LEU A 314 18.68 -5.88 -11.14
N ALA A 315 19.22 -6.04 -9.94
CA ALA A 315 18.92 -5.18 -8.80
C ALA A 315 19.31 -3.71 -9.07
N ARG A 316 20.46 -3.47 -9.70
CA ARG A 316 20.88 -2.11 -10.11
C ARG A 316 19.90 -1.49 -11.10
N GLN A 317 19.46 -2.26 -12.10
CA GLN A 317 18.49 -1.79 -13.09
C GLN A 317 17.14 -1.45 -12.42
N ARG A 318 16.63 -2.34 -11.56
CA ARG A 318 15.35 -2.14 -10.86
C ARG A 318 15.39 -0.94 -9.93
N LEU A 319 16.49 -0.73 -9.20
CA LEU A 319 16.66 0.46 -8.36
C LEU A 319 16.62 1.76 -9.15
N GLY A 320 17.33 1.82 -10.28
CA GLY A 320 17.30 3.00 -11.15
C GLY A 320 15.89 3.30 -11.65
N GLN A 321 15.17 2.27 -12.11
CA GLN A 321 13.79 2.43 -12.58
C GLN A 321 12.82 2.80 -11.45
N ASN A 322 12.95 2.20 -10.27
CA ASN A 322 12.14 2.55 -9.09
C ASN A 322 12.35 4.01 -8.69
N PHE A 323 13.59 4.47 -8.66
CA PHE A 323 13.91 5.86 -8.29
C PHE A 323 13.35 6.87 -9.30
N GLN A 324 13.40 6.53 -10.60
CA GLN A 324 12.77 7.34 -11.64
C GLN A 324 11.25 7.47 -11.41
N ILE A 325 10.58 6.36 -11.10
CA ILE A 325 9.13 6.35 -10.81
C ILE A 325 8.82 7.19 -9.57
N LEU A 326 9.57 7.01 -8.48
CA LEU A 326 9.37 7.76 -7.24
C LEU A 326 9.55 9.27 -7.44
N THR A 327 10.59 9.67 -8.19
CA THR A 327 10.86 11.07 -8.51
C THR A 327 9.76 11.67 -9.39
N GLU A 328 9.23 10.90 -10.34
CA GLU A 328 8.08 11.35 -11.13
C GLU A 328 6.82 11.53 -10.26
N MET A 329 6.51 10.56 -9.40
CA MET A 329 5.38 10.64 -8.47
C MET A 329 5.52 11.80 -7.48
N GLN A 330 6.75 12.16 -7.09
CA GLN A 330 7.05 13.31 -6.24
C GLN A 330 6.56 14.63 -6.84
N THR A 331 6.40 14.72 -8.17
CA THR A 331 5.82 15.91 -8.82
C THR A 331 4.32 16.07 -8.59
N TYR A 332 3.62 15.03 -8.14
CA TYR A 332 2.17 15.04 -7.91
C TYR A 332 1.82 15.19 -6.43
N TRP A 333 2.61 14.62 -5.52
CA TRP A 333 2.24 14.52 -4.10
C TRP A 333 3.39 14.88 -3.17
N VAL A 334 3.09 15.63 -2.11
CA VAL A 334 4.07 16.04 -1.09
C VAL A 334 4.54 14.83 -0.27
N SER A 335 3.68 13.85 -0.01
CA SER A 335 4.05 12.66 0.77
C SER A 335 5.16 11.79 0.18
N LEU A 336 5.44 11.94 -1.12
CA LEU A 336 6.61 11.30 -1.70
C LEU A 336 7.93 11.90 -1.19
N ASP A 337 7.95 13.16 -0.75
CA ASP A 337 9.12 13.77 -0.10
C ASP A 337 9.49 13.00 1.19
N VAL A 338 8.48 12.63 1.98
CA VAL A 338 8.65 11.82 3.19
C VAL A 338 9.13 10.41 2.86
N PHE A 339 8.54 9.76 1.86
CA PHE A 339 8.92 8.39 1.48
C PHE A 339 10.34 8.32 0.91
N LEU A 340 10.73 9.27 0.06
CA LEU A 340 12.10 9.38 -0.46
C LEU A 340 13.10 9.67 0.66
N HIS A 341 12.74 10.53 1.62
CA HIS A 341 13.58 10.77 2.79
C HIS A 341 13.76 9.50 3.64
N ARG A 342 12.71 8.72 3.86
CA ARG A 342 12.79 7.43 4.56
C ARG A 342 13.73 6.46 3.83
N LEU A 343 13.65 6.38 2.50
CA LEU A 343 14.58 5.55 1.70
C LEU A 343 16.03 6.03 1.86
N GLN A 344 16.26 7.34 1.89
CA GLN A 344 17.58 7.92 2.12
C GLN A 344 18.12 7.55 3.51
N VAL A 345 17.29 7.67 4.55
CA VAL A 345 17.65 7.27 5.93
C VAL A 345 18.00 5.78 5.99
N PHE A 346 17.23 4.94 5.31
CA PHE A 346 17.53 3.50 5.20
C PHE A 346 18.86 3.24 4.49
N HIS A 347 19.08 3.89 3.36
CA HIS A 347 20.32 3.77 2.60
C HIS A 347 21.54 4.18 3.43
N ASN A 348 21.43 5.28 4.18
CA ASN A 348 22.48 5.72 5.10
C ASN A 348 22.77 4.69 6.21
N ALA A 349 21.75 3.99 6.70
CA ALA A 349 21.95 2.88 7.63
C ALA A 349 22.72 1.73 6.97
N CYS A 350 22.37 1.36 5.73
CA CYS A 350 23.07 0.31 4.99
C CYS A 350 24.54 0.64 4.73
N ILE A 351 24.86 1.91 4.46
CA ILE A 351 26.25 2.39 4.32
C ILE A 351 27.04 2.17 5.62
N ARG A 352 26.40 2.28 6.78
CA ARG A 352 27.08 2.11 8.08
C ARG A 352 27.26 0.63 8.42
N SER A 353 26.18 -0.15 8.34
CA SER A 353 26.21 -1.59 8.58
C SER A 353 25.05 -2.27 7.86
N ILE A 354 25.38 -3.13 6.89
CA ILE A 354 24.38 -3.81 6.08
C ILE A 354 23.60 -4.85 6.92
N ASP A 355 24.31 -5.64 7.70
CA ASP A 355 23.73 -6.74 8.47
C ASP A 355 22.81 -6.23 9.57
N GLU A 356 23.22 -5.16 10.26
CA GLU A 356 22.35 -4.51 11.25
C GLU A 356 21.17 -3.82 10.56
N SER A 357 21.35 -3.25 9.37
CA SER A 357 20.28 -2.52 8.68
C SER A 357 19.05 -3.38 8.41
N PHE A 358 19.21 -4.64 8.00
CA PHE A 358 18.08 -5.53 7.71
C PHE A 358 17.51 -6.23 8.95
N ARG A 359 18.11 -6.07 10.13
CA ARG A 359 17.60 -6.65 11.37
C ARG A 359 16.19 -6.12 11.67
N MET A 360 15.25 -7.04 11.86
CA MET A 360 13.89 -6.74 12.31
C MET A 360 13.85 -6.36 13.78
N ASP A 361 14.10 -5.09 14.04
CA ASP A 361 13.86 -4.43 15.31
C ASP A 361 12.76 -3.36 15.18
N GLN A 362 12.53 -2.59 16.23
CA GLN A 362 11.52 -1.54 16.24
C GLN A 362 11.77 -0.49 15.15
N TRP A 363 13.03 -0.18 14.84
CA TRP A 363 13.38 0.79 13.79
C TRP A 363 12.97 0.29 12.41
N MET A 364 13.30 -0.98 12.09
CA MET A 364 12.89 -1.59 10.82
C MET A 364 11.36 -1.72 10.72
N LEU A 365 10.70 -2.11 11.82
CA LEU A 365 9.24 -2.21 11.84
C LEU A 365 8.58 -0.86 11.53
N SER A 366 9.06 0.22 12.16
CA SER A 366 8.62 1.58 11.88
C SER A 366 8.90 1.97 10.42
N PHE A 367 10.05 1.58 9.86
CA PHE A 367 10.37 1.82 8.44
C PHE A 367 9.41 1.11 7.47
N LEU A 368 9.08 -0.16 7.72
CA LEU A 368 8.22 -0.95 6.84
C LEU A 368 6.74 -0.57 6.93
N LEU A 369 6.25 -0.31 8.15
CA LEU A 369 4.82 -0.27 8.43
C LEU A 369 4.30 1.15 8.72
N GLU A 370 5.06 1.95 9.46
CA GLU A 370 4.63 3.27 9.96
C GLU A 370 4.91 4.38 8.95
N HIS A 371 4.40 4.26 7.73
CA HIS A 371 4.71 5.16 6.60
C HIS A 371 4.37 6.65 6.82
N GLY A 372 3.45 6.96 7.74
CA GLY A 372 3.10 8.34 8.09
C GLY A 372 4.00 8.98 9.14
N THR A 373 4.93 8.23 9.75
CA THR A 373 5.87 8.79 10.74
C THR A 373 7.20 9.17 10.09
N THR A 374 7.94 10.08 10.73
CA THR A 374 9.34 10.34 10.33
C THR A 374 10.21 9.23 10.91
N VAL A 375 11.00 8.57 10.06
CA VAL A 375 12.01 7.60 10.52
C VAL A 375 13.28 8.38 10.84
N MET A 376 13.69 8.34 12.10
CA MET A 376 14.96 8.95 12.54
C MET A 376 16.15 8.10 12.08
N GLU A 377 17.33 8.70 12.02
CA GLU A 377 18.56 7.93 11.77
C GLU A 377 18.69 6.77 12.75
N ARG A 378 19.12 5.62 12.25
CA ARG A 378 19.31 4.44 13.09
C ARG A 378 20.37 4.74 14.15
N PRO A 379 20.08 4.53 15.46
CA PRO A 379 21.05 4.76 16.51
C PRO A 379 22.31 3.93 16.27
N LEU A 380 23.48 4.56 16.39
CA LEU A 380 24.75 3.87 16.30
C LEU A 380 24.92 2.98 17.54
N ASN A 381 25.11 1.67 17.33
CA ASN A 381 25.97 0.92 18.24
C ASN A 381 27.40 1.39 17.96
N SER A 382 28.18 1.68 18.99
CA SER A 382 29.38 2.52 18.99
C SER A 382 30.57 2.10 18.11
N ASP A 383 30.43 1.13 17.21
CA ASP A 383 31.53 0.61 16.37
C ASP A 383 31.08 0.40 14.92
N SER A 384 31.31 1.37 14.02
CA SER A 384 31.51 1.05 12.59
C SER A 384 32.44 2.07 11.92
N PRO A 385 33.47 1.66 11.15
CA PRO A 385 34.52 2.56 10.64
C PRO A 385 34.16 3.22 9.28
N ASP A 386 34.74 4.40 9.07
CA ASP A 386 34.55 5.38 7.97
C ASP A 386 34.87 4.92 6.52
N THR A 387 34.88 3.63 6.18
CA THR A 387 35.42 3.16 4.90
C THR A 387 34.50 3.32 3.68
N LEU A 388 33.19 3.55 3.84
CA LEU A 388 32.21 3.50 2.73
C LEU A 388 31.81 4.86 2.14
N ARG A 389 32.16 5.98 2.80
CA ARG A 389 31.90 7.35 2.27
C ARG A 389 32.63 7.61 0.94
N ASN A 390 33.73 6.90 0.68
CA ASN A 390 34.59 7.12 -0.48
C ASN A 390 34.09 6.45 -1.78
N TRP A 391 33.20 5.44 -1.72
CA TRP A 391 32.71 4.75 -2.91
C TRP A 391 31.61 5.52 -3.65
N PHE A 392 30.77 6.25 -2.90
CA PHE A 392 29.65 7.02 -3.46
C PHE A 392 30.11 8.15 -4.39
N LEU A 393 31.16 8.88 -4.01
CA LEU A 393 31.73 9.96 -4.82
C LEU A 393 32.36 9.49 -6.15
N GLN A 394 32.54 8.18 -6.33
CA GLN A 394 33.14 7.62 -7.54
C GLN A 394 32.12 7.00 -8.50
N THR A 395 30.87 6.78 -8.08
CA THR A 395 29.92 5.95 -8.83
C THR A 395 28.64 6.68 -9.27
N PHE A 396 28.27 7.79 -8.61
CA PHE A 396 27.08 8.57 -8.94
C PHE A 396 27.40 10.04 -9.17
#